data_AF-A0AAU1RIX5-F1
#
_entry.id   AF-A0AAU1RIX5-F1
#
_cell.length_a   1.000
_cell.length_b   1.000
_cell.length_c   1.000
_cell.angle_alpha   90.00
_cell.angle_beta   90.00
_cell.angle_gamma   90.00
#
_symmetry.space_group_name_H-M   'P 1'
#
loop_
_entity.id
_entity.type
_entity.pdbx_description
1 polymer ?
#
loop_
_entity_poly.entity_id
_entity_poly.type
_entity_poly.pdbx_seq_one_letter_code
_entity_poly.pdbx_strand_id
1 'polypeptide(L)'
;MDTVLTSVVAVAGTLIGSLSTYLFQRRTAERTEAVARRERLRQERLAAYSGYAAAVTDLKRAKITLWFRQRRSPRDEEALLAAFLESDRLGAAAETAAFRIQLVADDPQLRRLVEAVFAKVGEITHAEDRQAVIAIESEFEQAVRAFIDAAAGQLR
;
A
#
# COMPACT_ATOMS: atom_id res chain seq x y z
N MET A 1 -63.70 19.86 -27.11
CA MET A 1 -62.43 20.59 -26.85
C MET A 1 -61.67 19.98 -25.67
N ASP A 2 -62.35 19.28 -24.76
CA ASP A 2 -61.75 18.67 -23.55
C ASP A 2 -60.79 17.50 -23.82
N THR A 3 -61.05 16.66 -24.82
CA THR A 3 -60.20 15.47 -25.10
C THR A 3 -58.78 15.84 -25.53
N VAL A 4 -58.62 16.95 -26.25
CA VAL A 4 -57.30 17.46 -26.68
C VAL A 4 -56.52 17.96 -25.47
N LEU A 5 -57.18 18.70 -24.56
CA LEU A 5 -56.60 19.15 -23.30
C LEU A 5 -56.12 17.98 -22.43
N THR A 6 -56.94 16.93 -22.28
CA THR A 6 -56.58 15.75 -21.50
C THR A 6 -55.39 15.00 -22.08
N SER A 7 -55.32 14.86 -23.40
CA SER A 7 -54.19 14.22 -24.09
C SER A 7 -52.89 15.00 -23.91
N VAL A 8 -52.94 16.33 -24.06
CA VAL A 8 -51.77 17.20 -23.86
C VAL A 8 -51.24 17.11 -22.43
N VAL A 9 -52.13 17.10 -21.43
CA VAL A 9 -51.75 16.97 -20.01
C VAL A 9 -51.13 15.59 -19.73
N ALA A 10 -51.64 14.52 -20.32
CA ALA A 10 -51.10 13.18 -20.15
C ALA A 10 -49.68 13.03 -20.75
N VAL A 11 -49.44 13.59 -21.94
CA VAL A 11 -48.11 13.59 -22.57
C VAL A 11 -47.13 14.47 -21.78
N ALA A 12 -47.58 15.63 -21.31
CA ALA A 12 -46.77 16.50 -20.46
C ALA A 12 -46.37 15.82 -19.14
N GLY A 13 -47.30 15.12 -18.47
CA GLY A 13 -47.00 14.35 -17.27
C GLY A 13 -45.99 13.23 -17.51
N THR A 14 -46.09 12.54 -18.65
CA THR A 14 -45.15 11.47 -19.05
C THR A 14 -43.77 12.02 -19.36
N LEU A 15 -43.67 13.16 -20.06
CA LEU A 15 -42.41 13.85 -20.36
C LEU A 15 -41.73 14.37 -19.09
N ILE A 16 -42.50 14.95 -18.17
CA ILE A 16 -41.98 15.44 -16.88
C ILE A 16 -41.47 14.26 -16.02
N GLY A 17 -42.22 13.16 -15.99
CA GLY A 17 -41.83 11.94 -15.29
C GLY A 17 -40.55 11.31 -15.84
N SER A 18 -40.41 11.22 -17.17
CA SER A 18 -39.23 10.64 -17.82
C SER A 18 -37.99 11.53 -17.65
N LEU A 19 -38.14 12.85 -17.79
CA LEU A 19 -37.04 13.80 -17.57
C LEU A 19 -36.56 13.80 -16.11
N SER A 20 -37.50 13.75 -15.16
CA SER A 20 -37.18 13.67 -13.73
C SER A 20 -36.41 12.39 -13.41
N THR A 21 -36.88 11.25 -13.94
CA THR A 21 -36.21 9.94 -13.78
C THR A 21 -34.80 9.95 -14.37
N TYR A 22 -34.63 10.51 -15.57
CA TYR A 22 -33.33 10.61 -16.23
C TYR A 22 -32.33 11.45 -15.43
N LEU A 23 -32.75 12.59 -14.88
CA LEU A 23 -31.88 13.43 -14.04
C LEU A 23 -31.48 12.76 -12.73
N PHE A 24 -32.41 12.03 -12.09
CA PHE A 24 -32.09 11.23 -10.90
C PHE A 24 -31.16 10.05 -11.20
N GLN A 25 -31.37 9.36 -12.31
CA GLN A 25 -30.50 8.27 -12.77
C GLN A 25 -29.09 8.79 -13.07
N ARG A 26 -28.96 9.93 -13.76
CA ARG A 26 -27.67 10.55 -14.06
C ARG A 26 -26.91 10.95 -12.79
N ARG A 27 -27.56 11.61 -11.83
CA ARG A 27 -26.92 11.95 -10.54
C ARG A 27 -26.53 10.72 -9.72
N THR A 28 -27.34 9.66 -9.79
CA THR A 28 -27.03 8.39 -9.11
C THR A 28 -25.83 7.70 -9.78
N ALA A 29 -25.77 7.70 -11.12
CA ALA A 29 -24.62 7.17 -11.86
C ALA A 29 -23.33 7.92 -11.55
N GLU A 30 -23.36 9.26 -11.55
CA GLU A 30 -22.21 10.11 -11.20
C GLU A 30 -21.74 9.88 -9.75
N ARG A 31 -22.69 9.71 -8.80
CA ARG A 31 -22.38 9.38 -7.40
C ARG A 31 -21.79 7.98 -7.25
N THR A 32 -22.38 6.99 -7.91
CA THR A 32 -21.88 5.59 -7.89
C THR A 32 -20.47 5.52 -8.49
N GLU A 33 -20.22 6.22 -9.58
CA GLU A 33 -18.90 6.28 -10.22
C GLU A 33 -17.86 6.98 -9.32
N ALA A 34 -18.23 8.07 -8.64
CA ALA A 34 -17.37 8.76 -7.68
C ALA A 34 -17.08 7.93 -6.42
N VAL A 35 -18.02 7.10 -5.97
CA VAL A 35 -17.80 6.14 -4.86
C VAL A 35 -16.89 5.00 -5.33
N ALA A 36 -17.14 4.44 -6.51
CA ALA A 36 -16.32 3.38 -7.09
C ALA A 36 -14.86 3.81 -7.30
N ARG A 37 -14.64 5.03 -7.82
CA ARG A 37 -13.28 5.61 -7.95
C ARG A 37 -12.56 5.75 -6.61
N ARG A 38 -13.27 6.23 -5.58
CA ARG A 38 -12.71 6.39 -4.22
C ARG A 38 -12.36 5.05 -3.59
N GLU A 39 -13.24 4.06 -3.70
CA GLU A 39 -12.96 2.73 -3.16
C GLU A 39 -11.81 2.05 -3.91
N ARG A 40 -11.72 2.21 -5.24
CA ARG A 40 -10.60 1.71 -6.02
C ARG A 40 -9.26 2.31 -5.56
N LEU A 41 -9.19 3.64 -5.38
CA LEU A 41 -7.98 4.28 -4.87
C LEU A 41 -7.63 3.80 -3.45
N ARG A 42 -8.63 3.63 -2.59
CA ARG A 42 -8.45 3.10 -1.23
C ARG A 42 -7.85 1.68 -1.26
N GLN A 43 -8.33 0.83 -2.15
CA GLN A 43 -7.81 -0.53 -2.34
C GLN A 43 -6.40 -0.55 -2.92
N GLU A 44 -6.11 0.30 -3.92
CA GLU A 44 -4.77 0.44 -4.51
C GLU A 44 -3.75 0.90 -3.45
N ARG A 45 -4.13 1.87 -2.62
CA ARG A 45 -3.32 2.33 -1.47
C ARG A 45 -3.12 1.22 -0.43
N LEU A 46 -4.18 0.54 -0.02
CA LEU A 46 -4.10 -0.57 0.93
C LEU A 46 -3.13 -1.64 0.42
N ALA A 47 -3.26 -2.05 -0.84
CA ALA A 47 -2.40 -3.06 -1.47
C ALA A 47 -0.93 -2.61 -1.54
N ALA A 48 -0.67 -1.34 -1.88
CA ALA A 48 0.68 -0.79 -1.90
C ALA A 48 1.31 -0.77 -0.50
N TYR A 49 0.58 -0.28 0.51
CA TYR A 49 1.09 -0.18 1.88
C TYR A 49 1.33 -1.56 2.51
N SER A 50 0.37 -2.49 2.37
CA SER A 50 0.53 -3.85 2.87
C SER A 50 1.63 -4.61 2.11
N GLY A 51 1.74 -4.39 0.81
CA GLY A 51 2.78 -5.00 -0.03
C GLY A 51 4.19 -4.56 0.36
N TYR A 52 4.36 -3.27 0.67
CA TYR A 52 5.63 -2.77 1.18
C TYR A 52 5.97 -3.36 2.55
N ALA A 53 5.03 -3.35 3.50
CA ALA A 53 5.24 -3.91 4.84
C ALA A 53 5.65 -5.40 4.80
N ALA A 54 5.02 -6.18 3.90
CA ALA A 54 5.42 -7.57 3.65
C ALA A 54 6.84 -7.66 3.09
N ALA A 55 7.15 -6.90 2.04
CA ALA A 55 8.45 -6.94 1.37
C ALA A 55 9.62 -6.57 2.30
N VAL A 56 9.47 -5.55 3.15
CA VAL A 56 10.52 -5.17 4.12
C VAL A 56 10.66 -6.19 5.25
N THR A 57 9.59 -6.88 5.62
CA THR A 57 9.63 -7.95 6.63
C THR A 57 10.37 -9.17 6.09
N ASP A 58 10.13 -9.53 4.83
CA ASP A 58 10.87 -10.59 4.16
C ASP A 58 12.36 -10.22 4.03
N LEU A 59 12.65 -8.97 3.63
CA LEU A 59 14.02 -8.47 3.57
C LEU A 59 14.71 -8.51 4.93
N LYS A 60 14.04 -8.07 6.01
CA LYS A 60 14.57 -8.18 7.39
C LYS A 60 15.00 -9.61 7.68
N ARG A 61 14.12 -10.59 7.42
CA ARG A 61 14.40 -12.00 7.67
C ARG A 61 15.61 -12.49 6.87
N ALA A 62 15.72 -12.08 5.60
CA ALA A 62 16.87 -12.43 4.77
C ALA A 62 18.18 -11.81 5.28
N LYS A 63 18.16 -10.53 5.70
CA LYS A 63 19.32 -9.85 6.29
C LYS A 63 19.76 -10.49 7.61
N ILE A 64 18.83 -10.89 8.47
CA ILE A 64 19.13 -11.64 9.71
C ILE A 64 19.75 -13.01 9.37
N THR A 65 19.18 -13.72 8.40
CA THR A 65 19.72 -15.01 7.94
C THR A 65 21.15 -14.87 7.42
N LEU A 66 21.38 -13.85 6.59
CA LEU A 66 22.69 -13.50 6.07
C LEU A 66 23.68 -13.19 7.20
N TRP A 67 23.27 -12.37 8.17
CA TRP A 67 24.07 -12.03 9.35
C TRP A 67 24.53 -13.27 10.14
N PHE A 68 23.61 -14.21 10.40
CA PHE A 68 23.94 -15.47 11.09
C PHE A 68 24.91 -16.34 10.28
N ARG A 69 24.70 -16.44 8.96
CA ARG A 69 25.57 -17.26 8.09
C ARG A 69 26.97 -16.68 7.98
N GLN A 70 27.12 -15.36 7.92
CA GLN A 70 28.43 -14.69 7.91
C GLN A 70 29.27 -15.01 9.15
N ARG A 71 28.62 -15.23 10.30
CA ARG A 71 29.26 -15.46 11.61
C ARG A 71 29.34 -16.94 12.01
N ARG A 72 28.87 -17.86 11.16
CA ARG A 72 28.92 -19.30 11.44
C ARG A 72 30.36 -19.81 11.26
N SER A 73 30.78 -20.70 12.16
CA SER A 73 32.04 -21.44 12.05
C SER A 73 31.78 -22.95 12.23
N PRO A 74 32.18 -23.82 11.28
CA PRO A 74 32.79 -23.49 9.99
C PRO A 74 31.79 -22.76 9.07
N ARG A 75 32.34 -21.93 8.16
CA ARG A 75 31.55 -21.17 7.20
C ARG A 75 31.17 -22.07 6.01
N ASP A 76 29.90 -22.05 5.66
CA ASP A 76 29.35 -22.68 4.46
C ASP A 76 29.21 -21.60 3.39
N GLU A 77 30.16 -21.57 2.44
CA GLU A 77 30.26 -20.53 1.42
C GLU A 77 29.09 -20.58 0.42
N GLU A 78 28.60 -21.78 0.08
CA GLU A 78 27.47 -21.93 -0.85
C GLU A 78 26.19 -21.39 -0.21
N ALA A 79 25.94 -21.74 1.05
CA ALA A 79 24.77 -21.25 1.75
C ALA A 79 24.87 -19.76 2.11
N LEU A 80 26.09 -19.23 2.28
CA LEU A 80 26.33 -17.80 2.43
C LEU A 80 26.00 -17.05 1.14
N LEU A 81 26.50 -17.52 -0.01
CA LEU A 81 26.21 -16.93 -1.32
C LEU A 81 24.70 -16.95 -1.62
N ALA A 82 24.02 -18.06 -1.34
CA ALA A 82 22.57 -18.15 -1.50
C ALA A 82 21.81 -17.12 -0.64
N ALA A 83 22.25 -16.89 0.60
CA ALA A 83 21.64 -15.88 1.46
C ALA A 83 21.90 -14.43 1.00
N PHE A 84 23.07 -14.17 0.41
CA PHE A 84 23.35 -12.88 -0.23
C PHE A 84 22.42 -12.63 -1.41
N LEU A 85 22.34 -13.57 -2.35
CA LEU A 85 21.48 -13.45 -3.54
C LEU A 85 20.01 -13.27 -3.17
N GLU A 86 19.53 -14.02 -2.16
CA GLU A 86 18.15 -13.88 -1.68
C GLU A 86 17.92 -12.52 -1.00
N SER A 87 18.90 -12.04 -0.21
CA SER A 87 18.83 -10.72 0.39
C SER A 87 18.78 -9.61 -0.67
N ASP A 88 19.53 -9.73 -1.77
CA ASP A 88 19.53 -8.74 -2.84
C ASP A 88 18.22 -8.75 -3.63
N ARG A 89 17.71 -9.95 -3.94
CA ARG A 89 16.41 -10.13 -4.61
C ARG A 89 15.28 -9.50 -3.79
N LEU A 90 15.25 -9.74 -2.47
CA LEU A 90 14.26 -9.15 -1.57
C LEU A 90 14.48 -7.65 -1.37
N GLY A 91 15.74 -7.17 -1.45
CA GLY A 91 16.07 -5.76 -1.42
C GLY A 91 15.41 -5.00 -2.57
N ALA A 92 15.60 -5.51 -3.79
CA ALA A 92 14.98 -4.97 -5.00
C ALA A 92 13.44 -5.02 -4.94
N ALA A 93 12.87 -6.08 -4.37
CA ALA A 93 11.42 -6.20 -4.20
C ALA A 93 10.86 -5.15 -3.22
N ALA A 94 11.54 -4.93 -2.09
CA ALA A 94 11.17 -3.91 -1.11
C ALA A 94 11.32 -2.49 -1.67
N GLU A 95 12.36 -2.22 -2.45
CA GLU A 95 12.56 -0.94 -3.14
C GLU A 95 11.46 -0.69 -4.19
N THR A 96 11.12 -1.71 -4.98
CA THR A 96 10.00 -1.64 -5.94
C THR A 96 8.68 -1.33 -5.22
N ALA A 97 8.44 -1.92 -4.05
CA ALA A 97 7.25 -1.63 -3.25
C ALA A 97 7.28 -0.19 -2.69
N ALA A 98 8.44 0.32 -2.30
CA ALA A 98 8.59 1.72 -1.88
C ALA A 98 8.25 2.69 -3.02
N PHE A 99 8.69 2.42 -4.25
CA PHE A 99 8.32 3.24 -5.41
C PHE A 99 6.81 3.23 -5.67
N ARG A 100 6.13 2.09 -5.49
CA ARG A 100 4.66 2.03 -5.61
C ARG A 100 3.96 2.94 -4.62
N ILE A 101 4.48 3.03 -3.38
CA ILE A 101 3.95 3.96 -2.39
C ILE A 101 4.04 5.41 -2.87
N GLN A 102 5.17 5.80 -3.47
CA GLN A 102 5.37 7.15 -4.00
C GLN A 102 4.40 7.50 -5.14
N LEU A 103 3.90 6.49 -5.87
CA LEU A 103 2.92 6.69 -6.95
C LEU A 103 1.48 6.84 -6.43
N VAL A 104 1.12 6.17 -5.33
CA VAL A 104 -0.26 6.16 -4.81
C VAL A 104 -0.49 7.14 -3.66
N ALA A 105 0.59 7.67 -3.08
CA ALA A 105 0.57 8.59 -1.95
C ALA A 105 1.54 9.76 -2.17
N ASP A 106 1.01 10.97 -2.14
CA ASP A 106 1.78 12.22 -2.15
C ASP A 106 1.88 12.80 -0.73
N ASP A 107 2.50 12.03 0.18
CA ASP A 107 2.71 12.43 1.57
C ASP A 107 4.20 12.36 1.92
N PRO A 108 4.85 13.52 2.15
CA PRO A 108 6.25 13.58 2.56
C PRO A 108 6.55 12.87 3.88
N GLN A 109 5.59 12.78 4.80
CA GLN A 109 5.76 12.01 6.04
C GLN A 109 5.84 10.51 5.73
N LEU A 110 4.94 10.00 4.90
CA LEU A 110 4.92 8.60 4.51
C LEU A 110 6.22 8.20 3.79
N ARG A 111 6.73 9.06 2.91
CA ARG A 111 8.02 8.85 2.22
C ARG A 111 9.18 8.72 3.22
N ARG A 112 9.27 9.62 4.20
CA ARG A 112 10.30 9.55 5.25
C ARG A 112 10.21 8.28 6.09
N LEU A 113 8.99 7.83 6.40
CA LEU A 113 8.78 6.59 7.16
C LEU A 113 9.22 5.35 6.38
N VAL A 114 8.93 5.30 5.07
CA VAL A 114 9.42 4.26 4.15
C VAL A 114 10.95 4.25 4.11
N GLU A 115 11.59 5.40 3.99
CA GLU A 115 13.06 5.49 4.01
C GLU A 115 13.65 5.05 5.35
N ALA A 116 13.04 5.44 6.47
CA ALA A 116 13.47 5.05 7.81
C ALA A 116 13.38 3.53 8.04
N VAL A 117 12.29 2.89 7.59
CA VAL A 117 12.13 1.43 7.65
C VAL A 117 13.22 0.74 6.83
N PHE A 118 13.47 1.20 5.61
CA PHE A 118 14.47 0.60 4.73
C PHE A 118 15.90 0.75 5.30
N ALA A 119 16.22 1.92 5.86
CA ALA A 119 17.49 2.17 6.52
C ALA A 119 17.74 1.20 7.68
N LYS A 120 16.74 0.97 8.54
CA LYS A 120 16.85 0.05 9.68
C LYS A 120 17.13 -1.38 9.27
N VAL A 121 16.52 -1.85 8.18
CA VAL A 121 16.82 -3.20 7.66
C VAL A 121 18.26 -3.31 7.15
N GLY A 122 18.83 -2.24 6.59
CA GLY A 122 20.21 -2.19 6.14
C GLY A 122 21.25 -2.25 7.28
N GLU A 123 20.90 -1.80 8.47
CA GLU A 123 21.77 -1.83 9.65
C GLU A 123 22.04 -3.27 10.14
N ILE A 124 21.11 -4.21 9.89
CA ILE A 124 21.17 -5.59 10.40
C ILE A 124 22.47 -6.32 10.02
N THR A 125 22.92 -6.21 8.76
CA THR A 125 24.14 -6.90 8.32
C THR A 125 25.42 -6.37 8.98
N HIS A 126 25.37 -5.14 9.51
CA HIS A 126 26.48 -4.47 10.16
C HIS A 126 26.48 -4.64 11.68
N ALA A 127 25.41 -5.21 12.26
CA ALA A 127 25.30 -5.45 13.69
C ALA A 127 26.48 -6.27 14.22
N GLU A 128 27.13 -5.85 15.29
CA GLU A 128 28.33 -6.52 15.81
C GLU A 128 27.98 -7.90 16.39
N ASP A 129 26.92 -7.94 17.20
CA ASP A 129 26.50 -9.11 17.95
C ASP A 129 24.98 -9.35 17.87
N ARG A 130 24.52 -10.40 18.55
CA ARG A 130 23.11 -10.77 18.58
C ARG A 130 22.25 -9.74 19.30
N GLN A 131 22.77 -9.03 20.30
CA GLN A 131 22.02 -8.00 21.02
C GLN A 131 21.76 -6.80 20.12
N ALA A 132 22.75 -6.39 19.31
CA ALA A 132 22.60 -5.36 18.30
C ALA A 132 21.54 -5.74 17.26
N VAL A 133 21.50 -7.01 16.80
CA VAL A 133 20.44 -7.49 15.90
C VAL A 133 19.05 -7.36 16.54
N ILE A 134 18.90 -7.75 17.81
CA ILE A 134 17.63 -7.64 18.55
C ILE A 134 17.20 -6.18 18.70
N ALA A 135 18.14 -5.28 19.01
CA ALA A 135 17.87 -3.85 19.13
C ALA A 135 17.39 -3.26 17.79
N ILE A 136 18.12 -3.54 16.70
CA ILE A 136 17.75 -3.09 15.35
C ILE A 136 16.40 -3.66 14.93
N GLU A 137 16.10 -4.93 15.25
CA GLU A 137 14.80 -5.54 14.98
C GLU A 137 13.67 -4.82 15.71
N SER A 138 13.87 -4.45 16.98
CA SER A 138 12.89 -3.67 17.75
C SER A 138 12.66 -2.28 17.15
N GLU A 139 13.73 -1.59 16.76
CA GLU A 139 13.63 -0.28 16.11
C GLU A 139 12.95 -0.37 14.73
N PHE A 140 13.24 -1.41 13.97
CA PHE A 140 12.56 -1.71 12.71
C PHE A 140 11.05 -1.91 12.93
N GLU A 141 10.65 -2.69 13.93
CA GLU A 141 9.23 -2.91 14.23
C GLU A 141 8.52 -1.61 14.61
N GLN A 142 9.19 -0.73 15.36
CA GLN A 142 8.67 0.60 15.68
C GLN A 142 8.51 1.47 14.42
N ALA A 143 9.49 1.45 13.53
CA ALA A 143 9.44 2.19 12.26
C ALA A 143 8.30 1.68 11.35
N VAL A 144 8.11 0.35 11.25
CA VAL A 144 7.01 -0.26 10.50
C VAL A 144 5.66 0.12 11.10
N ARG A 145 5.51 0.10 12.44
CA ARG A 145 4.27 0.54 13.10
C ARG A 145 3.95 2.00 12.80
N ALA A 146 4.94 2.89 12.94
CA ALA A 146 4.77 4.31 12.61
C ALA A 146 4.36 4.51 11.14
N PHE A 147 4.94 3.75 10.21
CA PHE A 147 4.52 3.72 8.81
C PHE A 147 3.06 3.26 8.65
N ILE A 148 2.67 2.15 9.26
CA ILE A 148 1.30 1.60 9.18
C ILE A 148 0.28 2.57 9.77
N ASP A 149 0.58 3.22 10.89
CA ASP A 149 -0.30 4.20 11.51
C ASP A 149 -0.53 5.43 10.61
N ALA A 150 0.56 5.95 10.01
CA ALA A 150 0.46 7.03 9.03
C ALA A 150 -0.33 6.60 7.78
N ALA A 151 -0.06 5.40 7.26
CA ALA A 151 -0.76 4.83 6.11
C ALA A 151 -2.25 4.64 6.38
N ALA A 152 -2.62 4.13 7.57
CA ALA A 152 -4.00 3.96 7.99
C ALA A 152 -4.74 5.30 8.08
N GLY A 153 -4.05 6.38 8.44
CA GLY A 153 -4.58 7.74 8.41
C GLY A 153 -5.02 8.21 7.01
N GLN A 154 -4.36 7.73 5.95
CA GLN A 154 -4.69 8.08 4.55
C GLN A 154 -5.82 7.22 3.93
N LEU A 155 -6.24 6.16 4.63
CA LEU A 155 -7.31 5.25 4.19
C LEU A 155 -8.68 5.60 4.80
N ARG A 156 -8.72 6.53 5.75
CA ARG A 156 -9.93 7.06 6.40
C ARG A 156 -10.48 8.23 5.60
#